data_AF-A0A2T0QZM9-F1
#
_entry.id   AF-A0A2T0QZM9-F1
#
_cell.length_a   1.000
_cell.length_b   1.000
_cell.length_c   1.000
_cell.angle_alpha   90.00
_cell.angle_beta   90.00
_cell.angle_gamma   90.00
#
_symmetry.space_group_name_H-M   'P 1'
#
loop_
_entity.id
_entity.type
_entity.pdbx_description
1 polymer ?
#
loop_
_entity_poly.entity_id
_entity_poly.type
_entity_poly.pdbx_seq_one_letter_code
_entity_poly.pdbx_strand_id
1 'polypeptide(L)'
;MEDAFDRLVDEGEDRLRRPLLPLVSVGLLGGIDVGTGLLAYLVVKHETGNGLLAGLAFSVGFVALLMARSELFTENFLVPVTATVARRGTLAQLGRLWGVTLLTNLLAGWVITWIVVTALPDLAPTAIASAEHFVDLGVGRESFALAVLAGAVITLMTRLQHATESMGVKLVPAVLFGALLAGTQLFHSVLDSLLMFAALHVGAPFGYLDWLRMAAWAVLGNVLGGLVLVTAVRLLRVPHRVAEAREHPGDAT
;
A
#
# COMPACT_ATOMS: atom_id res chain seq x y z
N MET A 1 -22.31 -12.66 7.80
CA MET A 1 -21.12 -12.03 8.43
C MET A 1 -20.06 -13.08 8.73
N GLU A 2 -20.48 -14.28 9.17
CA GLU A 2 -19.66 -15.49 9.31
C GLU A 2 -18.91 -15.84 8.02
N ASP A 3 -19.61 -15.96 6.87
CA ASP A 3 -18.97 -16.28 5.58
C ASP A 3 -17.87 -15.28 5.17
N ALA A 4 -17.99 -14.01 5.57
CA ALA A 4 -17.03 -12.98 5.19
C ALA A 4 -15.73 -13.05 6.01
N PHE A 5 -15.78 -13.58 7.24
CA PHE A 5 -14.59 -13.80 8.05
C PHE A 5 -13.82 -15.03 7.56
N ASP A 6 -14.52 -16.12 7.25
CA ASP A 6 -13.88 -17.36 6.79
C ASP A 6 -13.18 -17.13 5.45
N ARG A 7 -13.84 -16.44 4.51
CA ARG A 7 -13.20 -16.03 3.25
C ARG A 7 -11.93 -15.20 3.44
N LEU A 8 -11.90 -14.30 4.43
CA LEU A 8 -10.71 -13.50 4.75
C LEU A 8 -9.57 -14.36 5.31
N VAL A 9 -9.91 -15.36 6.12
CA VAL A 9 -8.93 -16.30 6.68
C VAL A 9 -8.36 -17.20 5.59
N ASP A 10 -9.21 -17.76 4.73
CA ASP A 10 -8.80 -18.65 3.64
C ASP A 10 -7.95 -17.92 2.60
N GLU A 11 -8.38 -16.73 2.16
CA GLU A 11 -7.58 -15.89 1.26
C GLU A 11 -6.24 -15.50 1.89
N GLY A 12 -6.24 -15.20 3.19
CA GLY A 12 -5.03 -14.85 3.92
C GLY A 12 -4.05 -16.01 4.01
N GLU A 13 -4.54 -17.23 4.23
CA GLU A 13 -3.73 -18.44 4.22
C GLU A 13 -3.09 -18.69 2.85
N ASP A 14 -3.87 -18.55 1.76
CA ASP A 14 -3.37 -18.68 0.39
C ASP A 14 -2.25 -17.68 0.08
N ARG A 15 -2.41 -16.42 0.51
CA ARG A 15 -1.37 -15.38 0.37
C ARG A 15 -0.12 -15.74 1.17
N LEU A 16 -0.26 -16.19 2.42
CA LEU A 16 0.87 -16.54 3.30
C LEU A 16 1.67 -17.75 2.78
N ARG A 17 1.00 -18.74 2.21
CA ARG A 17 1.60 -19.97 1.67
C ARG A 17 2.12 -19.81 0.24
N ARG A 18 1.86 -18.67 -0.41
CA ARG A 18 2.24 -18.43 -1.82
C ARG A 18 3.74 -18.67 -2.09
N PRO A 19 4.10 -19.49 -3.09
CA PRO A 19 5.50 -19.71 -3.45
C PRO A 19 6.22 -18.41 -3.84
N LEU A 20 7.55 -18.40 -3.74
CA LEU A 20 8.36 -17.18 -3.89
C LEU A 20 8.19 -16.51 -5.27
N LEU A 21 8.22 -17.27 -6.37
CA LEU A 21 8.15 -16.69 -7.71
C LEU A 21 6.79 -16.01 -8.00
N PRO A 22 5.63 -16.66 -7.76
CA PRO A 22 4.34 -15.97 -7.82
C PRO A 22 4.27 -14.76 -6.91
N LEU A 23 4.82 -14.84 -5.69
CA LEU A 23 4.84 -13.73 -4.75
C LEU A 23 5.64 -12.52 -5.27
N VAL A 24 6.84 -12.76 -5.81
CA VAL A 24 7.65 -11.73 -6.45
C VAL A 24 6.91 -11.10 -7.63
N SER A 25 6.21 -11.92 -8.41
CA SER A 25 5.49 -11.46 -9.61
C SER A 25 4.37 -10.48 -9.26
N VAL A 26 3.50 -10.84 -8.31
CA VAL A 26 2.40 -9.95 -7.90
C VAL A 26 2.89 -8.69 -7.17
N GLY A 27 4.03 -8.78 -6.47
CA GLY A 27 4.65 -7.63 -5.81
C GLY A 27 5.30 -6.67 -6.81
N LEU A 28 5.95 -7.19 -7.86
CA LEU A 28 6.45 -6.36 -8.96
C LEU A 28 5.28 -5.64 -9.66
N LEU A 29 4.19 -6.36 -9.97
CA LEU A 29 2.99 -5.75 -10.54
C LEU A 29 2.41 -4.66 -9.63
N GLY A 30 2.38 -4.88 -8.32
CA GLY A 30 1.93 -3.86 -7.36
C GLY A 30 2.76 -2.57 -7.42
N GLY A 31 4.07 -2.67 -7.62
CA GLY A 31 4.93 -1.50 -7.82
C GLY A 31 4.69 -0.80 -9.17
N ILE A 32 4.42 -1.56 -10.23
CA ILE A 32 4.08 -1.03 -11.56
C ILE A 32 2.74 -0.29 -11.53
N ASP A 33 1.74 -0.86 -10.87
CA ASP A 33 0.41 -0.25 -10.78
C ASP A 33 0.45 1.07 -10.01
N VAL A 34 1.15 1.10 -8.87
CA VAL A 34 1.39 2.34 -8.12
C VAL A 34 2.20 3.34 -8.94
N GLY A 35 3.22 2.89 -9.68
CA GLY A 35 4.00 3.73 -10.59
C GLY A 35 3.16 4.33 -11.73
N THR A 36 2.16 3.60 -12.22
CA THR A 36 1.20 4.11 -13.21
C THR A 36 0.29 5.18 -12.61
N GLY A 37 -0.17 4.98 -11.37
CA GLY A 37 -0.86 6.02 -10.62
C GLY A 37 0.02 7.27 -10.43
N LEU A 38 1.32 7.08 -10.13
CA LEU A 38 2.25 8.18 -9.96
C LEU A 38 2.47 8.97 -11.26
N LEU A 39 2.56 8.31 -12.41
CA LEU A 39 2.60 8.99 -13.70
C LEU A 39 1.39 9.92 -13.87
N ALA A 40 0.18 9.41 -13.61
CA ALA A 40 -1.05 10.21 -13.67
C ALA A 40 -1.02 11.39 -12.68
N TYR A 41 -0.55 11.15 -11.45
CA TYR A 41 -0.36 12.19 -10.44
C TYR A 41 0.57 13.30 -10.94
N LEU A 42 1.76 12.96 -11.42
CA LEU A 42 2.78 13.93 -11.83
C LEU A 42 2.31 14.76 -13.02
N VAL A 43 1.71 14.13 -14.04
CA VAL A 43 1.16 14.85 -15.21
C VAL A 43 0.09 15.84 -14.77
N VAL A 44 -0.91 15.40 -13.99
CA VAL A 44 -1.99 16.30 -13.57
C VAL A 44 -1.48 17.40 -12.65
N LYS A 45 -0.54 17.09 -11.75
CA LYS A 45 0.07 18.08 -10.86
C LYS A 45 0.86 19.12 -11.66
N HIS A 46 1.59 18.70 -12.70
CA HIS A 46 2.35 19.58 -13.57
C HIS A 46 1.44 20.54 -14.33
N GLU A 47 0.39 20.02 -14.98
CA GLU A 47 -0.52 20.81 -15.81
C GLU A 47 -1.42 21.76 -15.01
N THR A 48 -1.81 21.36 -13.79
CA THR A 48 -2.85 22.09 -13.02
C THR A 48 -2.33 22.79 -11.78
N GLY A 49 -1.14 22.43 -11.28
CA GLY A 49 -0.65 22.82 -9.96
C GLY A 49 -1.45 22.25 -8.78
N ASN A 50 -2.55 21.53 -9.01
CA ASN A 50 -3.50 21.13 -7.97
C ASN A 50 -3.23 19.73 -7.44
N GLY A 51 -2.87 19.63 -6.14
CA GLY A 51 -2.58 18.35 -5.47
C GLY A 51 -3.79 17.44 -5.32
N LEU A 52 -5.00 18.00 -5.17
CA LEU A 52 -6.23 17.22 -5.02
C LEU A 52 -6.64 16.56 -6.35
N LEU A 53 -6.51 17.29 -7.46
CA LEU A 53 -6.75 16.73 -8.80
C LEU A 53 -5.71 15.66 -9.15
N ALA A 54 -4.44 15.91 -8.82
CA ALA A 54 -3.38 14.93 -8.97
C ALA A 54 -3.65 13.66 -8.13
N GLY A 55 -4.12 13.83 -6.90
CA GLY A 55 -4.58 12.74 -6.04
C GLY A 55 -5.71 11.94 -6.66
N LEU A 56 -6.74 12.62 -7.20
CA LEU A 56 -7.82 11.94 -7.90
C LEU A 56 -7.29 11.12 -9.09
N ALA A 57 -6.38 11.67 -9.89
CA ALA A 57 -5.75 10.99 -11.02
C ALA A 57 -4.90 9.78 -10.58
N PHE A 58 -4.21 9.87 -9.44
CA PHE A 58 -3.44 8.77 -8.87
C PHE A 58 -4.26 7.48 -8.67
N SER A 59 -5.56 7.61 -8.45
CA SER A 59 -6.50 6.49 -8.29
C SER A 59 -6.43 5.45 -9.41
N VAL A 60 -5.99 5.82 -10.62
CA VAL A 60 -5.75 4.87 -11.72
C VAL A 60 -4.83 3.72 -11.28
N GLY A 61 -3.83 4.01 -10.45
CA GLY A 61 -2.92 2.99 -9.92
C GLY A 61 -3.64 1.98 -9.01
N PHE A 62 -4.50 2.44 -8.09
CA PHE A 62 -5.26 1.52 -7.22
C PHE A 62 -6.35 0.75 -7.98
N VAL A 63 -6.93 1.34 -9.02
CA VAL A 63 -7.83 0.61 -9.93
C VAL A 63 -7.08 -0.49 -10.67
N ALA A 64 -5.91 -0.20 -11.22
CA ALA A 64 -5.06 -1.19 -11.88
C ALA A 64 -4.67 -2.31 -10.91
N LEU A 65 -4.22 -1.96 -9.71
CA LEU A 65 -3.84 -2.88 -8.64
C LEU A 65 -4.96 -3.86 -8.30
N LEU A 66 -6.17 -3.34 -8.09
CA LEU A 66 -7.36 -4.15 -7.80
C LEU A 66 -7.71 -5.10 -8.96
N MET A 67 -7.71 -4.60 -10.21
CA MET A 67 -8.12 -5.40 -11.38
C MET A 67 -7.06 -6.44 -11.77
N ALA A 68 -5.78 -6.10 -11.65
CA ALA A 68 -4.65 -6.98 -11.94
C ALA A 68 -4.44 -8.05 -10.85
N ARG A 69 -5.10 -7.92 -9.69
CA ARG A 69 -4.85 -8.74 -8.49
C ARG A 69 -3.38 -8.72 -8.09
N SER A 70 -2.78 -7.55 -8.22
CA SER A 70 -1.43 -7.25 -7.77
C SER A 70 -1.39 -7.18 -6.24
N GLU A 71 -0.20 -7.21 -5.66
CA GLU A 71 -0.05 -7.27 -4.21
C GLU A 71 0.85 -6.13 -3.69
N LEU A 72 0.27 -5.24 -2.90
CA LEU A 72 0.97 -4.14 -2.23
C LEU A 72 1.40 -4.56 -0.82
N PHE A 73 2.52 -4.04 -0.35
CA PHE A 73 2.93 -4.21 1.05
C PHE A 73 1.83 -3.79 2.04
N THR A 74 1.19 -2.63 1.82
CA THR A 74 0.26 -2.02 2.78
C THR A 74 -1.15 -2.60 2.79
N GLU A 75 -1.59 -3.32 1.74
CA GLU A 75 -2.87 -4.03 1.76
C GLU A 75 -2.82 -5.32 2.60
N ASN A 76 -1.62 -5.81 2.90
CA ASN A 76 -1.38 -7.04 3.64
C ASN A 76 -1.54 -6.90 5.16
N PHE A 77 -2.07 -5.78 5.65
CA PHE A 77 -2.29 -5.52 7.09
C PHE A 77 -3.64 -6.03 7.61
N LEU A 78 -4.55 -6.43 6.72
CA LEU A 78 -5.84 -7.00 7.10
C LEU A 78 -5.91 -8.50 6.86
N VAL A 79 -5.88 -8.93 5.60
CA VAL A 79 -6.22 -10.31 5.20
C VAL A 79 -5.20 -11.33 5.74
N PRO A 80 -3.88 -11.20 5.47
CA PRO A 80 -2.88 -12.14 5.98
C PRO A 80 -2.71 -12.08 7.51
N VAL A 81 -2.91 -10.91 8.11
CA VAL A 81 -2.86 -10.74 9.57
C VAL A 81 -4.03 -11.48 10.22
N THR A 82 -5.23 -11.40 9.64
CA THR A 82 -6.41 -12.11 10.14
C THR A 82 -6.18 -13.62 10.12
N ALA A 83 -5.65 -14.17 9.02
CA ALA A 83 -5.28 -15.58 8.93
C ALA A 83 -4.21 -16.00 9.97
N THR A 84 -3.19 -15.16 10.18
CA THR A 84 -2.15 -15.41 11.19
C THR A 84 -2.73 -15.40 12.61
N VAL A 85 -3.62 -14.47 12.93
CA VAL A 85 -4.33 -14.40 14.23
C VAL A 85 -5.23 -15.61 14.45
N ALA A 86 -5.84 -16.12 13.37
CA ALA A 86 -6.63 -17.35 13.33
C ALA A 86 -5.79 -18.64 13.33
N ARG A 87 -4.45 -18.55 13.44
CA ARG A 87 -3.51 -19.69 13.39
C ARG A 87 -3.50 -20.47 12.07
N ARG A 88 -4.00 -19.88 10.97
CA ARG A 88 -3.89 -20.42 9.60
C ARG A 88 -2.64 -19.93 8.86
N GLY A 89 -1.57 -19.70 9.62
CA GLY A 89 -0.30 -19.18 9.12
C GLY A 89 0.62 -18.77 10.27
N THR A 90 1.87 -18.48 9.93
CA THR A 90 2.93 -18.16 10.90
C THR A 90 3.43 -16.72 10.77
N LEU A 91 3.97 -16.17 11.85
CA LEU A 91 4.63 -14.85 11.82
C LEU A 91 5.81 -14.82 10.84
N ALA A 92 6.50 -15.95 10.63
CA ALA A 92 7.56 -16.05 9.65
C ALA A 92 7.04 -15.94 8.21
N GLN A 93 5.90 -16.56 7.89
CA GLN A 93 5.25 -16.41 6.59
C GLN A 93 4.75 -14.97 6.36
N LEU A 94 4.20 -14.34 7.41
CA LEU A 94 3.77 -12.94 7.35
C LEU A 94 4.95 -11.99 7.10
N GLY A 95 6.05 -12.17 7.84
CA GLY A 95 7.28 -11.40 7.64
C GLY A 95 7.89 -11.60 6.25
N ARG A 96 7.87 -12.83 5.73
CA ARG A 96 8.29 -13.13 4.35
C ARG A 96 7.40 -12.42 3.33
N LEU A 97 6.08 -12.49 3.48
CA LEU A 97 5.11 -11.84 2.62
C LEU A 97 5.38 -10.33 2.55
N TRP A 98 5.47 -9.69 3.72
CA TRP A 98 5.71 -8.25 3.85
C TRP A 98 7.07 -7.83 3.29
N GLY A 99 8.14 -8.55 3.64
CA GLY A 99 9.48 -8.22 3.16
C GLY A 99 9.62 -8.32 1.64
N VAL A 100 9.11 -9.41 1.05
CA VAL A 100 9.19 -9.62 -0.40
C VAL A 100 8.31 -8.62 -1.16
N THR A 101 7.06 -8.39 -0.71
CA THR A 101 6.16 -7.42 -1.37
C THR A 101 6.72 -6.02 -1.30
N LEU A 102 7.18 -5.56 -0.14
CA LEU A 102 7.80 -4.24 -0.01
C LEU A 102 9.01 -4.08 -0.94
N LEU A 103 9.93 -5.04 -0.93
CA LEU A 103 11.14 -4.98 -1.76
C LEU A 103 10.79 -4.95 -3.26
N THR A 104 9.86 -5.80 -3.69
CA THR A 104 9.48 -5.89 -5.11
C THR A 104 8.63 -4.71 -5.56
N ASN A 105 7.73 -4.19 -4.72
CA ASN A 105 7.01 -2.95 -4.99
C ASN A 105 7.99 -1.79 -5.21
N LEU A 106 8.99 -1.64 -4.32
CA LEU A 106 10.00 -0.59 -4.41
C LEU A 106 10.91 -0.77 -5.62
N LEU A 107 11.36 -2.00 -5.92
CA LEU A 107 12.20 -2.29 -7.08
C LEU A 107 11.49 -1.96 -8.40
N ALA A 108 10.25 -2.44 -8.56
CA ALA A 108 9.45 -2.13 -9.75
C ALA A 108 9.17 -0.63 -9.86
N GLY A 109 8.80 0.01 -8.75
CA GLY A 109 8.57 1.44 -8.71
C GLY A 109 9.82 2.27 -9.04
N TRP A 110 11.00 1.85 -8.59
CA TRP A 110 12.28 2.48 -8.93
C TRP A 110 12.53 2.46 -10.45
N VAL A 111 12.25 1.33 -11.10
CA VAL A 111 12.38 1.18 -12.56
C VAL A 111 11.32 2.02 -13.29
N ILE A 112 10.06 1.94 -12.88
CA ILE A 112 8.97 2.68 -13.55
C ILE A 112 9.14 4.18 -13.40
N THR A 113 9.54 4.68 -12.23
CA THR A 113 9.81 6.10 -12.02
C THR A 113 10.96 6.60 -12.89
N TRP A 114 12.02 5.80 -13.05
CA TRP A 114 13.10 6.09 -14.00
C TRP A 114 12.58 6.22 -15.44
N ILE A 115 11.74 5.26 -15.89
CA ILE A 115 11.12 5.32 -17.22
C ILE A 115 10.27 6.58 -17.38
N VAL A 116 9.44 6.90 -16.38
CA VAL A 116 8.54 8.07 -16.43
C VAL A 116 9.32 9.36 -16.61
N VAL A 117 10.32 9.63 -15.76
CA VAL A 117 11.09 10.90 -15.83
C VAL A 117 12.04 10.95 -17.02
N THR A 118 12.46 9.79 -17.55
CA THR A 118 13.25 9.73 -18.80
C THR A 118 12.37 10.01 -20.01
N ALA A 119 11.14 9.48 -20.04
CA ALA A 119 10.20 9.66 -21.13
C ALA A 119 9.54 11.04 -21.13
N LEU A 120 9.34 11.63 -19.95
CA LEU A 120 8.69 12.92 -19.73
C LEU A 120 9.58 13.83 -18.87
N PRO A 121 10.71 14.32 -19.42
CA PRO A 121 11.70 15.10 -18.66
C PRO A 121 11.13 16.41 -18.09
N ASP A 122 10.09 16.98 -18.70
CA ASP A 122 9.41 18.19 -18.23
C ASP A 122 8.76 18.02 -16.85
N LEU A 123 8.52 16.78 -16.41
CA LEU A 123 7.99 16.47 -15.08
C LEU A 123 9.05 16.57 -13.97
N ALA A 124 10.33 16.71 -14.29
CA ALA A 124 11.42 16.72 -13.31
C ALA A 124 11.23 17.75 -12.17
N PRO A 125 10.89 19.03 -12.43
CA PRO A 125 10.65 20.00 -11.37
C PRO A 125 9.47 19.60 -10.46
N THR A 126 8.41 19.04 -11.04
CA THR A 126 7.24 18.57 -10.31
C THR A 126 7.56 17.36 -9.44
N ALA A 127 8.38 16.43 -9.93
CA ALA A 127 8.86 15.28 -9.18
C ALA A 127 9.71 15.70 -7.97
N ILE A 128 10.66 16.61 -8.18
CA ILE A 128 11.50 17.16 -7.09
C ILE A 128 10.63 17.84 -6.03
N ALA A 129 9.79 18.80 -6.42
CA ALA A 129 8.96 19.55 -5.49
C ALA A 129 7.97 18.64 -4.70
N SER A 130 7.44 17.60 -5.35
CA SER A 130 6.54 16.64 -4.70
C SER A 130 7.27 15.75 -3.70
N ALA A 131 8.54 15.44 -3.94
CA ALA A 131 9.34 14.59 -3.05
C ALA A 131 9.98 15.37 -1.88
N GLU A 132 10.42 16.62 -2.12
CA GLU A 132 10.99 17.51 -1.10
C GLU A 132 10.05 17.68 0.10
N HIS A 133 8.75 17.77 -0.15
CA HIS A 133 7.72 17.82 0.89
C HIS A 133 7.91 16.77 2.00
N PHE A 134 8.24 15.52 1.62
CA PHE A 134 8.41 14.42 2.58
C PHE A 134 9.76 14.47 3.29
N VAL A 135 10.81 14.95 2.62
CA VAL A 135 12.12 15.12 3.26
C VAL A 135 12.09 16.26 4.27
N ASP A 136 11.43 17.36 3.92
CA ASP A 136 11.29 18.55 4.78
C ASP A 136 10.41 18.28 6.01
N LEU A 137 9.38 17.42 5.87
CA LEU A 137 8.61 16.92 7.02
C LEU A 137 9.50 16.20 8.04
N GLY A 138 10.55 15.52 7.58
CA GLY A 138 11.53 14.83 8.40
C GLY A 138 10.95 13.74 9.30
N VAL A 139 11.77 13.24 10.22
CA VAL A 139 11.34 12.29 11.27
C VAL A 139 10.75 13.10 12.42
N GLY A 140 9.43 13.09 12.54
CA GLY A 140 8.71 13.89 13.52
C GLY A 140 7.33 13.33 13.84
N ARG A 141 6.63 14.02 14.74
CA ARG A 141 5.28 13.62 15.18
C ARG A 141 4.26 13.75 14.05
N GLU A 142 4.38 14.82 13.26
CA GLU A 142 3.50 15.10 12.13
C GLU A 142 3.65 14.03 11.04
N SER A 143 4.87 13.80 10.55
CA SER A 143 5.14 12.77 9.54
C SER A 143 4.75 11.37 10.03
N PHE A 144 4.96 11.07 11.32
CA PHE A 144 4.52 9.81 11.88
C PHE A 144 3.00 9.67 11.93
N ALA A 145 2.28 10.73 12.31
CA ALA A 145 0.81 10.73 12.29
C ALA A 145 0.27 10.56 10.87
N LEU A 146 0.86 11.24 9.88
CA LEU A 146 0.54 11.05 8.47
C LEU A 146 0.78 9.60 8.01
N ALA A 147 1.87 8.98 8.46
CA ALA A 147 2.17 7.59 8.13
C ALA A 147 1.21 6.60 8.79
N VAL A 148 0.80 6.86 10.03
CA VAL A 148 -0.26 6.09 10.70
C VAL A 148 -1.58 6.22 9.97
N LEU A 149 -1.96 7.43 9.55
CA LEU A 149 -3.17 7.67 8.76
C LEU A 149 -3.12 6.95 7.40
N ALA A 150 -1.99 7.00 6.69
CA ALA A 150 -1.79 6.27 5.43
C ALA A 150 -2.05 4.77 5.60
N GLY A 151 -1.47 4.15 6.64
CA GLY A 151 -1.68 2.73 6.95
C GLY A 151 -3.14 2.39 7.25
N ALA A 152 -3.81 3.22 8.05
CA ALA A 152 -5.22 3.05 8.37
C ALA A 152 -6.13 3.19 7.14
N VAL A 153 -5.85 4.17 6.28
CA VAL A 153 -6.57 4.45 5.03
C VAL A 153 -6.53 3.25 4.08
N ILE A 154 -5.35 2.67 3.83
CA ILE A 154 -5.22 1.51 2.95
C ILE A 154 -5.86 0.25 3.53
N THR A 155 -5.73 0.05 4.84
CA THR A 155 -6.35 -1.10 5.50
C THR A 155 -7.89 -0.98 5.48
N LEU A 156 -8.43 0.23 5.62
CA LEU A 156 -9.85 0.50 5.47
C LEU A 156 -10.35 0.29 4.04
N MET A 157 -9.60 0.75 3.04
CA MET A 157 -9.88 0.49 1.63
C MET A 157 -9.98 -1.01 1.36
N THR A 158 -8.96 -1.77 1.78
CA THR A 158 -8.91 -3.23 1.65
C THR A 158 -10.15 -3.87 2.28
N ARG A 159 -10.53 -3.42 3.48
CA ARG A 159 -11.76 -3.93 4.13
C ARG A 159 -13.01 -3.66 3.31
N LEU A 160 -13.16 -2.45 2.76
CA LEU A 160 -14.35 -2.09 1.99
C LEU A 160 -14.43 -2.87 0.67
N GLN A 161 -13.29 -3.16 0.05
CA GLN A 161 -13.23 -4.06 -1.10
C GLN A 161 -13.68 -5.48 -0.74
N HIS A 162 -13.41 -5.96 0.48
CA HIS A 162 -13.89 -7.25 0.97
C HIS A 162 -15.32 -7.20 1.57
N ALA A 163 -16.01 -6.06 1.49
CA ALA A 163 -17.41 -5.95 1.95
C ALA A 163 -18.43 -6.42 0.91
N THR A 164 -17.98 -6.73 -0.31
CA THR A 164 -18.80 -7.04 -1.47
C THR A 164 -18.05 -7.96 -2.41
N GLU A 165 -18.77 -8.76 -3.20
CA GLU A 165 -18.17 -9.56 -4.27
C GLU A 165 -18.23 -8.85 -5.63
N SER A 166 -19.02 -7.77 -5.75
CA SER A 166 -19.16 -7.02 -7.00
C SER A 166 -17.91 -6.21 -7.32
N MET A 167 -17.23 -6.56 -8.41
CA MET A 167 -16.04 -5.84 -8.87
C MET A 167 -16.31 -4.35 -9.07
N GLY A 168 -17.46 -3.98 -9.65
CA GLY A 168 -17.84 -2.57 -9.83
C GLY A 168 -17.93 -1.80 -8.51
N VAL A 169 -18.38 -2.45 -7.44
CA VAL A 169 -18.44 -1.83 -6.10
C VAL A 169 -17.05 -1.78 -5.46
N LYS A 170 -16.15 -2.74 -5.74
CA LYS A 170 -14.75 -2.72 -5.26
C LYS A 170 -13.94 -1.56 -5.86
N LEU A 171 -14.30 -1.06 -7.05
CA LEU A 171 -13.66 0.11 -7.66
C LEU A 171 -13.89 1.41 -6.87
N VAL A 172 -15.05 1.55 -6.21
CA VAL A 172 -15.40 2.76 -5.45
C VAL A 172 -14.38 3.06 -4.35
N PRO A 173 -14.06 2.15 -3.41
CA PRO A 173 -13.01 2.40 -2.43
C PRO A 173 -11.63 2.54 -3.07
N ALA A 174 -11.31 1.85 -4.17
CA ALA A 174 -10.02 2.02 -4.85
C ALA A 174 -9.81 3.49 -5.30
N VAL A 175 -10.86 4.10 -5.87
CA VAL A 175 -10.82 5.51 -6.29
C VAL A 175 -10.84 6.46 -5.09
N LEU A 176 -11.77 6.28 -4.16
CA LEU A 176 -11.92 7.23 -3.04
C LEU A 176 -10.69 7.26 -2.14
N PHE A 177 -10.14 6.09 -1.79
CA PHE A 177 -8.99 6.02 -0.89
C PHE A 177 -7.67 6.26 -1.61
N GLY A 178 -7.57 5.94 -2.90
CA GLY A 178 -6.44 6.37 -3.74
C GLY A 178 -6.35 7.90 -3.83
N ALA A 179 -7.48 8.54 -4.12
CA ALA A 179 -7.59 9.99 -4.15
C ALA A 179 -7.29 10.64 -2.80
N LEU A 180 -7.82 10.07 -1.71
CA LEU A 180 -7.54 10.53 -0.37
C LEU A 180 -6.05 10.43 -0.03
N LEU A 181 -5.44 9.27 -0.28
CA LEU A 181 -4.04 8.99 0.04
C LEU A 181 -3.11 10.02 -0.63
N ALA A 182 -3.18 10.12 -1.95
CA ALA A 182 -2.27 10.96 -2.72
C ALA A 182 -2.65 12.45 -2.67
N GLY A 183 -3.95 12.76 -2.65
CA GLY A 183 -4.45 14.15 -2.65
C GLY A 183 -4.18 14.88 -1.34
N THR A 184 -4.18 14.16 -0.22
CA THR A 184 -3.83 14.72 1.11
C THR A 184 -2.37 14.48 1.50
N GLN A 185 -1.56 13.91 0.60
CA GLN A 185 -0.12 13.66 0.79
C GLN A 185 0.16 12.87 2.09
N LEU A 186 -0.64 11.84 2.36
CA LEU A 186 -0.39 10.97 3.51
C LEU A 186 0.92 10.21 3.32
N PHE A 187 1.68 10.01 4.40
CA PHE A 187 3.04 9.49 4.31
C PHE A 187 3.07 7.95 4.16
N HIS A 188 2.88 7.49 2.93
CA HIS A 188 2.78 6.11 2.51
C HIS A 188 4.11 5.57 1.97
N SER A 189 4.61 4.52 2.62
CA SER A 189 5.91 3.87 2.36
C SER A 189 6.23 3.61 0.89
N VAL A 190 5.31 3.03 0.12
CA VAL A 190 5.57 2.74 -1.31
C VAL A 190 5.43 4.00 -2.17
N LEU A 191 4.25 4.63 -2.22
CA LEU A 191 4.01 5.85 -3.01
C LEU A 191 5.09 6.91 -2.85
N ASP A 192 5.41 7.30 -1.61
CA ASP A 192 6.34 8.41 -1.39
C ASP A 192 7.78 8.01 -1.65
N SER A 193 8.12 6.71 -1.48
CA SER A 193 9.40 6.20 -2.00
C SER A 193 9.50 6.35 -3.51
N LEU A 194 8.41 6.10 -4.25
CA LEU A 194 8.41 6.25 -5.71
C LEU A 194 8.52 7.74 -6.13
N LEU A 195 7.87 8.66 -5.40
CA LEU A 195 8.09 10.10 -5.59
C LEU A 195 9.56 10.48 -5.36
N MET A 196 10.15 10.00 -4.26
CA MET A 196 11.57 10.23 -3.95
C MET A 196 12.49 9.60 -4.99
N PHE A 197 12.18 8.42 -5.53
CA PHE A 197 12.95 7.82 -6.62
C PHE A 197 12.88 8.65 -7.90
N ALA A 198 11.68 9.10 -8.30
CA ALA A 198 11.52 9.98 -9.46
C ALA A 198 12.38 11.24 -9.34
N ALA A 199 12.41 11.86 -8.15
CA ALA A 199 13.25 13.02 -7.87
C ALA A 199 14.76 12.68 -7.87
N LEU A 200 15.16 11.57 -7.23
CA LEU A 200 16.56 11.12 -7.20
C LEU A 200 17.12 10.87 -8.59
N HIS A 201 16.31 10.32 -9.51
CA HIS A 201 16.69 10.07 -10.90
C HIS A 201 17.01 11.35 -11.68
N VAL A 202 16.46 12.49 -11.27
CA VAL A 202 16.62 13.79 -11.96
C VAL A 202 17.46 14.80 -11.18
N GLY A 203 18.17 14.35 -10.13
CA GLY A 203 19.11 15.18 -9.38
C GLY A 203 18.51 15.94 -8.19
N ALA A 204 17.67 15.28 -7.39
CA ALA A 204 17.15 15.82 -6.13
C ALA A 204 18.26 16.35 -5.18
N PRO A 205 17.94 17.32 -4.31
CA PRO A 205 18.89 17.85 -3.33
C PRO A 205 19.13 16.94 -2.11
N PHE A 206 18.45 15.78 -2.05
CA PHE A 206 18.59 14.77 -1.00
C PHE A 206 19.11 13.44 -1.56
N GLY A 207 19.62 12.57 -0.70
CA GLY A 207 20.22 11.30 -1.10
C GLY A 207 19.38 10.07 -0.76
N TYR A 208 19.88 8.89 -1.17
CA TYR A 208 19.28 7.60 -0.81
C TYR A 208 19.27 7.34 0.71
N LEU A 209 20.16 7.98 1.48
CA LEU A 209 20.14 7.84 2.94
C LEU A 209 18.91 8.56 3.56
N ASP A 210 18.54 9.72 3.02
CA ASP A 210 17.35 10.46 3.43
C ASP A 210 16.10 9.66 3.05
N TRP A 211 16.06 9.15 1.81
CA TRP A 211 15.02 8.22 1.38
C TRP A 211 14.89 7.03 2.33
N LEU A 212 15.98 6.33 2.64
CA LEU A 212 15.93 5.13 3.48
C LEU A 212 15.38 5.44 4.87
N ARG A 213 15.79 6.58 5.46
CA ARG A 213 15.28 7.04 6.76
C ARG A 213 13.78 7.31 6.71
N MET A 214 13.33 8.04 5.69
CA MET A 214 11.94 8.40 5.49
C MET A 214 11.08 7.18 5.17
N ALA A 215 11.53 6.28 4.30
CA ALA A 215 10.87 5.03 3.98
C ALA A 215 10.71 4.12 5.22
N ALA A 216 11.76 3.99 6.04
CA ALA A 216 11.67 3.24 7.29
C ALA A 216 10.65 3.86 8.27
N TRP A 217 10.63 5.19 8.38
CA TRP A 217 9.66 5.92 9.21
C TRP A 217 8.22 5.69 8.74
N ALA A 218 7.99 5.79 7.43
CA ALA A 218 6.69 5.53 6.80
C ALA A 218 6.25 4.08 7.00
N VAL A 219 7.13 3.09 6.82
CA VAL A 219 6.83 1.67 7.04
C VAL A 219 6.35 1.43 8.47
N LEU A 220 7.06 1.98 9.47
CA LEU A 220 6.67 1.83 10.88
C LEU A 220 5.28 2.44 11.15
N GLY A 221 5.03 3.65 10.67
CA GLY A 221 3.74 4.31 10.82
C GLY A 221 2.62 3.56 10.10
N ASN A 222 2.85 3.14 8.85
CA ASN A 222 1.86 2.41 8.05
C ASN A 222 1.46 1.09 8.73
N VAL A 223 2.43 0.32 9.22
CA VAL A 223 2.17 -0.93 9.97
C VAL A 223 1.36 -0.64 11.22
N LEU A 224 1.76 0.36 12.02
CA LEU A 224 1.04 0.73 13.24
C LEU A 224 -0.42 1.13 12.94
N GLY A 225 -0.64 1.98 11.93
CA GLY A 225 -1.96 2.44 11.53
C GLY A 225 -2.85 1.32 11.02
N GLY A 226 -2.33 0.45 10.16
CA GLY A 226 -3.10 -0.67 9.63
C GLY A 226 -3.47 -1.69 10.71
N LEU A 227 -2.50 -2.10 11.53
CA LEU A 227 -2.72 -3.11 12.55
C LEU A 227 -3.58 -2.61 13.71
N VAL A 228 -3.26 -1.45 14.29
CA VAL A 228 -3.88 -1.00 15.55
C VAL A 228 -5.22 -0.32 15.30
N LEU A 229 -5.29 0.61 14.35
CA LEU A 229 -6.49 1.43 14.18
C LEU A 229 -7.61 0.69 13.45
N VAL A 230 -7.27 -0.30 12.63
CA VAL A 230 -8.25 -1.00 11.79
C VAL A 230 -8.33 -2.48 12.13
N THR A 231 -7.24 -3.24 12.00
CA THR A 231 -7.30 -4.71 12.15
C THR A 231 -7.63 -5.13 13.59
N ALA A 232 -6.95 -4.58 14.60
CA ALA A 232 -7.19 -4.91 16.00
C ALA A 232 -8.60 -4.52 16.47
N VAL A 233 -9.03 -3.28 16.18
CA VAL A 233 -10.39 -2.80 16.53
C VAL A 233 -11.47 -3.69 15.93
N ARG A 234 -11.23 -4.27 14.75
CA ARG A 234 -12.18 -5.19 14.10
C ARG A 234 -12.16 -6.58 14.70
N LEU A 235 -10.99 -7.13 15.00
CA LEU A 235 -10.88 -8.44 15.66
C LEU A 235 -11.59 -8.43 17.03
N LEU A 236 -11.56 -7.29 17.75
CA LEU A 236 -12.32 -7.10 18.99
C LEU A 236 -13.84 -7.15 18.82
N ARG A 237 -14.39 -6.97 17.60
CA ARG A 237 -15.83 -7.10 17.34
C ARG A 237 -16.29 -8.55 17.13
N VAL A 238 -15.38 -9.49 16.89
CA VAL A 238 -15.70 -10.91 16.60
C VAL A 238 -14.85 -11.90 17.43
N PRO A 239 -14.77 -11.76 18.76
CA PRO A 239 -13.87 -12.57 19.59
C PRO A 239 -14.20 -14.08 19.58
N HIS A 240 -15.49 -14.43 19.49
CA HIS A 240 -15.95 -15.83 19.46
C HIS A 240 -15.48 -16.56 18.21
N ARG A 241 -15.53 -15.93 17.02
CA ARG A 241 -15.02 -16.51 15.76
C ARG A 241 -13.52 -16.71 15.76
N VAL A 242 -12.77 -15.78 16.34
CA VAL A 242 -11.32 -15.94 16.49
C VAL A 242 -10.99 -17.12 17.41
N ALA A 243 -11.80 -17.36 18.46
CA ALA A 243 -11.65 -18.53 19.31
C ALA A 243 -12.00 -19.83 18.56
N GLU A 244 -13.16 -19.88 17.88
CA GLU A 244 -13.60 -21.04 17.08
C GLU A 244 -12.56 -21.43 16.00
N ALA A 245 -12.06 -20.45 15.23
CA ALA A 245 -11.07 -20.70 14.19
C ALA A 245 -9.73 -21.23 14.75
N ARG A 246 -9.37 -20.84 15.98
CA ARG A 246 -8.17 -21.34 16.68
C ARG A 246 -8.33 -22.76 17.21
N GLU A 247 -9.56 -23.17 17.51
CA GLU A 247 -9.89 -24.51 18.00
C GLU A 247 -9.93 -25.54 16.87
N HIS A 248 -10.36 -25.13 15.66
CA HIS A 248 -10.48 -26.01 14.49
C HIS A 248 -9.66 -25.48 13.29
N PRO A 249 -8.32 -25.51 13.35
CA PRO A 249 -7.47 -24.92 12.32
C PRO A 249 -7.55 -25.61 10.93
N GLY A 250 -8.39 -26.62 10.71
CA GLY A 250 -8.47 -27.38 9.44
C GLY A 250 -9.85 -27.86 8.95
N ASP A 251 -10.96 -27.58 9.64
CA ASP A 251 -12.28 -28.16 9.28
C ASP A 251 -13.18 -27.25 8.41
N ALA A 252 -12.62 -26.23 7.75
CA ALA A 252 -13.32 -25.49 6.70
C ALA A 252 -12.93 -26.09 5.34
N THR A 253 -13.54 -27.21 4.98
CA THR A 253 -13.56 -27.77 3.62
C THR A 253 -14.96 -27.71 3.05
#